data_AF-A0A6M1LJ53-F1
#
_entry.id   AF-A0A6M1LJ53-F1
#
_cell.length_a   1.000
_cell.length_b   1.000
_cell.length_c   1.000
_cell.angle_alpha   90.00
_cell.angle_beta   90.00
_cell.angle_gamma   90.00
#
_symmetry.space_group_name_H-M   'P 1'
#
loop_
_entity.id
_entity.type
_entity.pdbx_description
1 polymer ?
#
loop_
_entity_poly.entity_id
_entity_poly.type
_entity_poly.pdbx_seq_one_letter_code
_entity_poly.pdbx_strand_id
1 'polypeptide(L)'
;MTEWTMIYWKGPAEAALDGLRQFGWRAPGEDPADASDPRIGGFIPPVGQPLVTMEGTAFVAVVANGPIETPAGLTAADPGEARDIIGSF
;
A
#
# COMPACT_ATOMS: atom_id res chain seq x y z
N MET A 1 -13.15 19.68 -5.73
CA MET A 1 -12.31 18.81 -6.56
C MET A 1 -11.53 17.96 -5.58
N THR A 2 -11.86 16.68 -5.45
CA THR A 2 -11.12 15.80 -4.54
C THR A 2 -9.80 15.42 -5.20
N GLU A 3 -8.70 15.74 -4.54
CA GLU A 3 -7.36 15.45 -5.03
C GLU A 3 -6.99 14.01 -4.63
N TRP A 4 -6.74 13.17 -5.64
CA TRP A 4 -6.22 11.83 -5.45
C TRP A 4 -4.71 11.90 -5.47
N THR A 5 -4.07 11.41 -4.41
CA THR A 5 -2.61 11.42 -4.26
C THR A 5 -2.09 10.00 -4.08
N MET A 6 -0.89 9.74 -4.57
CA MET A 6 -0.20 8.47 -4.34
C MET A 6 0.69 8.63 -3.12
N ILE A 7 0.45 7.80 -2.10
CA ILE A 7 1.18 7.77 -0.84
C ILE A 7 2.06 6.53 -0.85
N TYR A 8 3.34 6.70 -0.56
CA TYR A 8 4.32 5.61 -0.56
C TYR A 8 4.76 5.30 0.88
N TRP A 9 4.78 4.01 1.22
CA TRP A 9 5.23 3.53 2.52
C TRP A 9 6.24 2.41 2.38
N LYS A 10 7.11 2.29 3.39
CA LYS A 10 8.03 1.18 3.55
C LYS A 10 8.13 0.70 4.99
N GLY A 11 8.43 -0.57 5.17
CA GLY A 11 8.60 -1.20 6.48
C GLY A 11 8.65 -2.73 6.40
N PRO A 12 8.59 -3.43 7.54
CA PRO A 12 8.53 -4.89 7.56
C PRO A 12 7.32 -5.42 6.76
N ALA A 13 7.48 -6.56 6.09
CA ALA A 13 6.42 -7.15 5.27
C ALA A 13 5.13 -7.42 6.07
N GLU A 14 5.25 -7.89 7.31
CA GLU A 14 4.10 -8.12 8.20
C GLU A 14 3.34 -6.82 8.48
N ALA A 15 4.05 -5.73 8.82
CA ALA A 15 3.45 -4.42 9.04
C ALA A 15 2.79 -3.86 7.77
N ALA A 16 3.37 -4.11 6.59
CA ALA A 16 2.78 -3.71 5.32
C ALA A 16 1.49 -4.47 5.02
N LEU A 17 1.45 -5.79 5.27
CA LEU A 17 0.24 -6.59 5.13
C LEU A 17 -0.87 -6.10 6.06
N ASP A 18 -0.58 -5.96 7.36
CA ASP A 18 -1.56 -5.49 8.34
C ASP A 18 -2.04 -4.06 8.06
N GLY A 19 -1.13 -3.18 7.61
CA GLY A 19 -1.48 -1.82 7.20
C GLY A 19 -2.42 -1.78 6.01
N LEU A 20 -2.06 -2.46 4.91
CA LEU A 20 -2.88 -2.47 3.70
C LEU A 20 -4.22 -3.20 3.91
N ARG A 21 -4.28 -4.23 4.76
CA ARG A 21 -5.52 -4.95 5.08
C ARG A 21 -6.57 -4.07 5.75
N GLN A 22 -6.17 -3.04 6.50
CA GLN A 22 -7.08 -2.06 7.10
C GLN A 22 -7.84 -1.25 6.04
N PHE A 23 -7.26 -1.09 4.86
CA PHE A 23 -7.84 -0.34 3.74
C PHE A 23 -8.60 -1.23 2.75
N GLY A 24 -8.59 -2.55 2.97
CA GLY A 24 -9.28 -3.53 2.12
C GLY A 24 -8.37 -4.25 1.12
N TRP A 25 -7.05 -4.07 1.17
CA TRP A 25 -6.12 -4.89 0.39
C TRP A 25 -6.06 -6.31 0.93
N ARG A 26 -5.80 -7.28 0.05
CA ARG A 26 -5.71 -8.70 0.38
C ARG A 26 -4.59 -9.38 -0.40
N ALA A 27 -3.89 -10.28 0.27
CA ALA A 27 -2.82 -11.09 -0.30
C ALA A 27 -3.36 -12.17 -1.25
N PRO A 28 -2.51 -12.83 -2.05
CA PRO A 28 -2.93 -13.92 -2.91
C PRO A 28 -3.58 -15.05 -2.10
N GLY A 29 -4.79 -15.43 -2.47
CA GLY A 29 -5.54 -16.51 -1.81
C GLY A 29 -6.32 -16.09 -0.56
N GLU A 30 -6.33 -14.81 -0.19
CA GLU A 30 -7.23 -14.28 0.83
C GLU A 30 -8.59 -13.90 0.23
N ASP A 31 -9.67 -14.11 1.01
CA ASP A 31 -11.01 -13.68 0.61
C ASP A 31 -11.12 -12.15 0.45
N PRO A 32 -11.82 -11.66 -0.58
CA PRO A 32 -12.06 -10.23 -0.74
C PRO A 32 -12.81 -9.67 0.47
N ALA A 33 -12.39 -8.51 0.97
CA ALA A 33 -13.09 -7.85 2.06
C ALA A 33 -14.46 -7.32 1.58
N ASP A 34 -15.49 -7.44 2.40
CA ASP A 34 -16.82 -6.87 2.13
C ASP A 34 -16.83 -5.34 1.98
N ALA A 35 -15.80 -4.64 2.50
CA ALA A 35 -15.68 -3.20 2.38
C ALA A 35 -14.21 -2.76 2.19
N SER A 36 -13.97 -2.04 1.09
CA SER A 36 -12.75 -1.23 0.90
C SER A 36 -13.00 0.19 1.41
N ASP A 37 -11.98 0.83 1.98
CA ASP A 37 -12.11 2.23 2.42
C ASP A 37 -12.43 3.11 1.18
N PRO A 38 -13.51 3.92 1.21
CA PRO A 38 -13.95 4.71 0.04
C PRO A 38 -12.96 5.80 -0.36
N ARG A 39 -11.98 6.12 0.51
CA ARG A 39 -10.88 7.03 0.20
C ARG A 39 -9.81 6.36 -0.66
N ILE A 40 -9.86 5.06 -0.90
CA ILE A 40 -8.81 4.31 -1.57
C ILE A 40 -9.21 4.02 -3.00
N GLY A 41 -8.39 4.53 -3.94
CA GLY A 41 -8.59 4.38 -5.38
C GLY A 41 -7.77 3.22 -5.96
N GLY A 42 -6.79 2.72 -5.21
CA GLY A 42 -5.96 1.60 -5.67
C GLY A 42 -4.77 1.33 -4.76
N PHE A 43 -4.14 0.18 -4.99
CA PHE A 43 -2.98 -0.31 -4.26
C PHE A 43 -1.87 -0.74 -5.21
N ILE A 44 -0.64 -0.60 -4.75
CA ILE A 44 0.54 -1.15 -5.38
C ILE A 44 1.33 -1.90 -4.28
N PRO A 45 1.54 -3.22 -4.42
CA PRO A 45 1.01 -4.08 -5.48
C PRO A 45 -0.52 -4.21 -5.41
N PRO A 46 -1.20 -4.55 -6.53
CA PRO A 46 -2.65 -4.66 -6.55
C PRO A 46 -3.14 -5.83 -5.69
N VAL A 47 -4.43 -5.82 -5.35
CA VAL A 47 -5.06 -6.89 -4.55
C VAL A 47 -4.86 -8.25 -5.23
N GLY A 48 -4.54 -9.28 -4.44
CA GLY A 48 -4.29 -10.63 -4.92
C GLY A 48 -2.89 -10.84 -5.51
N GLN A 49 -2.01 -9.85 -5.44
CA GLN A 49 -0.58 -9.99 -5.78
C GLN A 49 0.28 -10.04 -4.51
N PRO A 50 1.44 -10.72 -4.55
CA PRO A 50 2.36 -10.75 -3.42
C PRO A 50 2.96 -9.36 -3.16
N LEU A 51 3.33 -9.08 -1.91
CA LEU A 51 4.09 -7.88 -1.57
C LEU A 51 5.46 -7.89 -2.25
N VAL A 52 5.85 -6.73 -2.76
CA VAL A 52 7.21 -6.51 -3.27
C VAL A 52 8.11 -6.17 -2.10
N THR A 53 9.15 -6.98 -1.89
CA THR A 53 10.12 -6.77 -0.84
C THR A 53 11.54 -6.69 -1.41
N MET A 54 12.35 -5.81 -0.83
CA MET A 54 13.77 -5.67 -1.14
C MET A 54 14.53 -5.70 0.18
N GLU A 55 15.48 -6.63 0.32
CA GLU A 55 16.28 -6.82 1.54
C GLU A 55 15.43 -6.95 2.83
N GLY A 56 14.25 -7.58 2.73
CA GLY A 56 13.32 -7.77 3.86
C GLY A 56 12.44 -6.56 4.16
N THR A 57 12.58 -5.44 3.43
CA THR A 57 11.70 -4.28 3.52
C THR A 57 10.64 -4.35 2.42
N ALA A 58 9.37 -4.29 2.80
CA ALA A 58 8.27 -4.13 1.86
C ALA A 58 8.12 -2.68 1.44
N PHE A 59 7.85 -2.47 0.15
CA PHE A 59 7.49 -1.18 -0.41
C PHE A 59 6.07 -1.28 -0.95
N VAL A 60 5.25 -0.30 -0.61
CA VAL A 60 3.84 -0.26 -1.00
C VAL A 60 3.44 1.16 -1.36
N ALA A 61 2.45 1.28 -2.24
CA ALA A 61 1.80 2.55 -2.49
C ALA A 61 0.28 2.42 -2.48
N VAL A 62 -0.37 3.52 -2.11
CA VAL A 62 -1.82 3.62 -2.02
C VAL A 62 -2.24 4.89 -2.74
N VAL A 63 -3.21 4.78 -3.64
CA VAL A 63 -3.87 5.96 -4.21
C VAL A 63 -5.01 6.33 -3.29
N ALA A 64 -4.95 7.50 -2.69
CA ALA A 64 -5.90 7.94 -1.68
C ALA A 64 -6.51 9.32 -1.97
N ASN A 65 -7.72 9.52 -1.50
CA ASN A 65 -8.46 10.78 -1.56
C ASN A 65 -8.38 11.47 -0.19
N GLY A 66 -7.51 12.47 -0.10
CA GLY A 66 -7.20 13.16 1.15
C GLY A 66 -6.14 12.45 2.00
N PRO A 67 -5.89 12.96 3.23
CA PRO A 67 -4.84 12.46 4.09
C PRO A 67 -5.19 11.07 4.65
N ILE A 68 -4.22 10.16 4.58
CA ILE A 68 -4.26 8.85 5.21
C ILE A 68 -3.10 8.77 6.20
N GLU A 69 -3.41 8.31 7.42
CA GLU A 69 -2.39 8.07 8.43
C GLU A 69 -1.50 6.90 8.03
N THR A 70 -0.19 7.05 8.26
CA THR A 70 0.76 5.96 8.04
C THR A 70 0.43 4.79 8.97
N PRO A 71 0.26 3.57 8.45
CA PRO A 71 0.01 2.40 9.29
C PRO A 71 1.13 2.13 10.29
N ALA A 72 0.77 1.51 11.42
CA ALA A 72 1.73 1.14 12.45
C ALA A 72 2.83 0.24 11.89
N GLY A 73 4.09 0.53 12.23
CA GLY A 73 5.26 -0.20 11.74
C GLY A 73 5.71 0.17 10.33
N LEU A 74 4.99 1.06 9.64
CA LEU A 74 5.42 1.64 8.37
C LEU A 74 5.94 3.06 8.55
N THR A 75 6.71 3.50 7.56
CA THR A 75 7.23 4.86 7.43
C THR A 75 6.99 5.39 6.03
N ALA A 76 6.97 6.71 5.86
CA ALA A 76 6.93 7.32 4.54
C ALA A 76 8.16 6.89 3.73
N ALA A 77 7.92 6.36 2.53
CA ALA A 77 8.99 6.04 1.59
C ALA A 77 9.26 7.25 0.69
N ASP A 78 10.50 7.39 0.23
CA ASP A 78 10.81 8.32 -0.84
C ASP A 78 10.08 7.87 -2.14
N PRO A 79 9.37 8.76 -2.84
CA PRO A 79 8.65 8.38 -4.06
C PRO A 79 9.54 7.86 -5.18
N GLY A 80 10.79 8.34 -5.30
CA GLY A 80 11.75 7.86 -6.29
C GLY A 80 12.16 6.43 -5.99
N GLU A 81 12.67 6.20 -4.77
CA GLU A 81 13.05 4.87 -4.26
C GLU A 81 11.91 3.86 -4.41
N ALA A 82 10.70 4.23 -3.95
CA ALA A 82 9.55 3.33 -4.01
C ALA A 82 9.21 2.95 -5.45
N ARG A 83 9.18 3.91 -6.38
CA ARG A 83 8.87 3.65 -7.81
C ARG A 83 9.90 2.76 -8.50
N ASP A 84 11.18 2.91 -8.16
CA ASP A 84 12.23 2.03 -8.68
C ASP A 84 12.00 0.57 -8.24
N ILE A 85 11.42 0.35 -7.05
CA ILE A 85 11.23 -0.98 -6.48
C ILE A 85 9.91 -1.61 -6.90
N ILE A 86 8.80 -0.89 -6.73
CA ILE A 86 7.45 -1.43 -6.97
C ILE A 86 6.97 -1.23 -8.40
N GLY A 87 7.69 -0.42 -9.20
CA GLY A 87 7.38 -0.10 -10.59
C GLY A 87 6.95 1.35 -10.78
N SER A 88 7.37 1.95 -11.90
CA SER A 88 6.81 3.21 -12.41
C SER A 88 5.47 2.90 -13.07
N PHE A 89 4.36 3.21 -12.39
CA PHE A 89 3.00 3.12 -12.92
C PHE A 89 2.53 4.48 -13.43
#